data_AF-A0A662CPK9-F1
#
_entry.id   AF-A0A662CPK9-F1
#
_cell.length_a   1.000
_cell.length_b   1.000
_cell.length_c   1.000
_cell.angle_alpha   90.00
_cell.angle_beta   90.00
_cell.angle_gamma   90.00
#
_symmetry.space_group_name_H-M   'P 1'
#
loop_
_entity.id
_entity.type
_entity.pdbx_description
1 polymer ?
#
loop_
_entity_poly.entity_id
_entity_poly.type
_entity_poly.pdbx_seq_one_letter_code
_entity_poly.pdbx_strand_id
1 'polypeptide(L)'
;MFEFLKHITPKIKILFLSLFFILIPGAIISYLSMKSIQEKADNQSIKFHGTTNLVRDKLESKLYQLETNFRNSVIDSILILERETEIQTLLQKLDHKYPAFTNLLLVGKNGELITSLLTHGQHKGSSSAAPSSELRKIFSKAENREFIEKNYMGAIDLYRSLYN
;
A
#
# COMPACT_ATOMS: atom_id res chain seq x y z
N MET A 1 45.70 -44.08 -1.01
CA MET A 1 45.02 -42.93 -0.36
C MET A 1 44.64 -43.20 1.10
N PHE A 2 45.36 -44.09 1.82
CA PHE A 2 45.20 -44.29 3.28
C PHE A 2 46.55 -44.61 3.94
N GLU A 3 47.63 -43.92 3.54
CA GLU A 3 48.95 -44.12 4.17
C GLU A 3 48.97 -43.71 5.65
N PHE A 4 48.09 -42.80 6.06
CA PHE A 4 47.93 -42.37 7.46
C PHE A 4 47.47 -43.48 8.41
N LEU A 5 46.89 -44.60 7.91
CA LEU A 5 46.49 -45.72 8.76
C LEU A 5 47.58 -46.79 8.91
N LYS A 6 48.75 -46.66 8.30
CA LYS A 6 49.77 -47.72 8.30
C LYS A 6 50.46 -47.90 9.66
N HIS A 7 50.49 -46.87 10.51
CA HIS A 7 51.16 -46.87 11.82
C HIS A 7 50.24 -46.96 13.04
N ILE A 8 48.95 -47.20 12.82
CA ILE A 8 47.94 -47.20 13.89
C ILE A 8 47.64 -48.64 14.34
N THR A 9 47.61 -48.86 15.67
CA THR A 9 47.32 -50.16 16.30
C THR A 9 45.97 -50.71 15.81
N PRO A 10 45.85 -52.02 15.52
CA PRO A 10 44.64 -52.62 14.93
C PRO A 10 43.34 -52.32 15.70
N LYS A 11 43.41 -52.18 17.04
CA LYS A 11 42.25 -51.78 17.88
C LYS A 11 41.68 -50.40 17.49
N ILE A 12 42.53 -49.43 17.17
CA ILE A 12 42.11 -48.07 16.83
C ILE A 12 41.48 -48.02 15.43
N LYS A 13 41.94 -48.87 14.49
CA LYS A 13 41.33 -48.99 13.15
C LYS A 13 39.88 -49.47 13.21
N ILE A 14 39.61 -50.46 14.06
CA ILE A 14 38.26 -51.01 14.27
C ILE A 14 37.35 -49.94 14.88
N LEU A 15 37.86 -49.16 15.84
CA LEU A 15 37.12 -48.08 16.49
C LEU A 15 36.79 -46.95 15.50
N PHE A 16 37.74 -46.56 14.65
CA PHE A 16 37.50 -45.60 13.57
C PHE A 16 36.46 -46.08 12.56
N LEU A 17 36.52 -47.36 12.17
CA LEU A 17 35.54 -47.95 11.26
C LEU A 17 34.14 -47.94 11.88
N SER A 18 34.02 -48.33 13.16
CA SER A 18 32.76 -48.29 13.90
C SER A 18 32.21 -46.85 14.02
N LEU A 19 33.08 -45.88 14.29
CA LEU A 19 32.70 -44.46 14.35
C LEU A 19 32.14 -43.96 13.01
N PHE A 20 32.80 -44.31 11.90
CA PHE A 20 32.30 -43.97 10.56
C PHE A 20 30.96 -44.64 10.26
N PHE A 21 30.78 -45.89 10.65
CA PHE A 21 29.51 -46.61 10.49
C PHE A 21 28.34 -45.99 11.28
N ILE A 22 28.64 -45.29 12.38
CA ILE A 22 27.61 -44.59 13.17
C ILE A 22 27.36 -43.18 12.61
N LEU A 23 28.43 -42.46 12.24
CA LEU A 23 28.33 -41.07 11.78
C LEU A 23 27.73 -40.93 10.38
N ILE A 24 28.09 -41.81 9.44
CA ILE A 24 27.63 -41.72 8.04
C ILE A 24 26.09 -41.78 7.95
N PRO A 25 25.40 -42.77 8.56
CA PRO A 25 23.93 -42.80 8.52
C PRO A 25 23.31 -41.58 9.20
N GLY A 26 23.86 -41.13 10.33
CA GLY A 26 23.38 -39.93 11.03
C GLY A 26 23.48 -38.67 10.18
N ALA A 27 24.61 -38.49 9.49
CA ALA A 27 24.81 -37.37 8.57
C ALA A 27 23.86 -37.42 7.37
N ILE A 28 23.64 -38.62 6.80
CA ILE A 28 22.71 -38.81 5.67
C ILE A 28 21.27 -38.47 6.10
N ILE A 29 20.81 -38.97 7.25
CA ILE A 29 19.47 -38.69 7.77
C ILE A 29 19.30 -37.19 8.06
N SER A 30 20.30 -36.56 8.69
CA SER A 30 20.28 -35.13 8.97
C SER A 30 20.23 -34.29 7.69
N TYR A 31 20.98 -34.67 6.67
CA TYR A 31 20.97 -33.99 5.37
C TYR A 31 19.61 -34.11 4.67
N LEU A 32 19.04 -35.33 4.63
CA LEU A 32 17.72 -35.56 4.05
C LEU A 32 16.62 -34.80 4.81
N SER A 33 16.72 -34.73 6.14
CA SER A 33 15.81 -33.95 6.98
C SER A 33 15.89 -32.46 6.67
N MET A 34 17.10 -31.90 6.61
CA MET A 34 17.33 -30.49 6.27
C MET A 34 16.78 -30.17 4.87
N LYS A 35 17.06 -31.04 3.89
CA LYS A 35 16.55 -30.88 2.52
C LYS A 35 15.01 -30.90 2.47
N SER A 36 14.38 -31.79 3.22
CA SER A 36 12.91 -31.86 3.30
C SER A 36 12.30 -30.60 3.95
N ILE A 37 12.95 -30.04 4.96
CA ILE A 37 12.51 -28.79 5.60
C ILE A 37 12.62 -27.63 4.60
N GLN A 38 13.73 -27.54 3.87
CA GLN A 38 13.95 -26.51 2.85
C GLN A 38 12.88 -26.58 1.76
N GLU A 39 12.62 -27.77 1.21
CA GLU A 39 11.58 -27.97 0.18
C GLU A 39 10.18 -27.60 0.69
N LYS A 40 9.86 -27.86 1.97
CA LYS A 40 8.59 -27.44 2.56
C LYS A 40 8.49 -25.92 2.71
N ALA A 41 9.56 -25.26 3.15
CA ALA A 41 9.61 -23.81 3.28
C ALA A 41 9.46 -23.12 1.91
N ASP A 42 10.16 -23.62 0.90
CA ASP A 42 10.09 -23.10 -0.47
C ASP A 42 8.68 -23.28 -1.05
N ASN A 43 8.07 -24.46 -0.87
CA ASN A 43 6.69 -24.71 -1.31
C ASN A 43 5.67 -23.81 -0.58
N GLN A 44 5.87 -23.55 0.71
CA GLN A 44 5.02 -22.62 1.46
C GLN A 44 5.17 -21.18 0.95
N SER A 45 6.38 -20.75 0.63
CA SER A 45 6.65 -19.44 0.02
C SER A 45 5.97 -19.31 -1.35
N ILE A 46 6.11 -20.33 -2.22
CA ILE A 46 5.45 -20.36 -3.53
C ILE A 46 3.93 -20.31 -3.38
N LYS A 47 3.34 -21.08 -2.45
CA LYS A 47 1.89 -21.05 -2.18
C LYS A 47 1.44 -19.69 -1.66
N PHE A 48 2.21 -19.07 -0.76
CA PHE A 48 1.89 -17.76 -0.23
C PHE A 48 1.91 -16.70 -1.34
N HIS A 49 2.99 -16.64 -2.12
CA HIS A 49 3.10 -15.72 -3.26
C HIS A 49 2.02 -15.96 -4.32
N GLY A 50 1.69 -17.22 -4.61
CA GLY A 50 0.58 -17.57 -5.51
C GLY A 50 -0.77 -17.08 -4.98
N THR A 51 -1.02 -17.23 -3.67
CA THR A 51 -2.26 -16.77 -3.02
C THR A 51 -2.33 -15.24 -3.01
N THR A 52 -1.24 -14.54 -2.71
CA THR A 52 -1.24 -13.07 -2.72
C THR A 52 -1.52 -12.51 -4.10
N ASN A 53 -0.94 -13.12 -5.15
CA ASN A 53 -1.21 -12.71 -6.52
C ASN A 53 -2.67 -12.95 -6.89
N LEU A 54 -3.23 -14.12 -6.54
CA LEU A 54 -4.63 -14.42 -6.82
C LEU A 54 -5.59 -13.48 -6.08
N VAL A 55 -5.29 -13.13 -4.82
CA VAL A 55 -6.07 -12.14 -4.06
C VAL A 55 -5.98 -10.77 -4.70
N ARG A 56 -4.77 -10.34 -5.11
CA ARG A 56 -4.55 -9.06 -5.81
C ARG A 56 -5.35 -9.00 -7.10
N ASP A 57 -5.21 -10.01 -7.96
CA ASP A 57 -5.87 -10.04 -9.27
C ASP A 57 -7.40 -10.09 -9.11
N LYS A 58 -7.91 -10.79 -8.08
CA LYS A 58 -9.35 -10.80 -7.75
C LYS A 58 -9.83 -9.44 -7.24
N LEU A 59 -9.02 -8.76 -6.43
CA LEU A 59 -9.34 -7.42 -5.90
C LEU A 59 -9.34 -6.39 -7.03
N GLU A 60 -8.35 -6.43 -7.91
CA GLU A 60 -8.25 -5.59 -9.10
C GLU A 60 -9.46 -5.83 -10.04
N SER A 61 -9.81 -7.08 -10.32
CA SER A 61 -10.99 -7.42 -11.11
C SER A 61 -12.28 -6.87 -10.48
N LYS A 62 -12.44 -6.97 -9.16
CA LYS A 62 -13.60 -6.42 -8.45
C LYS A 62 -13.63 -4.90 -8.46
N LEU A 63 -12.46 -4.26 -8.36
CA LEU A 63 -12.35 -2.80 -8.46
C LEU A 63 -12.74 -2.32 -9.86
N TYR A 64 -12.24 -2.94 -10.92
CA TYR A 64 -12.66 -2.61 -12.29
C TYR A 64 -14.15 -2.86 -12.55
N GLN A 65 -14.70 -3.94 -11.99
CA GLN A 65 -16.14 -4.21 -12.09
C GLN A 65 -16.96 -3.13 -11.38
N LEU A 66 -16.53 -2.71 -10.19
CA LEU A 66 -17.16 -1.63 -9.43
C LEU A 66 -17.08 -0.29 -10.19
N GLU A 67 -15.91 0.06 -10.70
CA GLU A 67 -15.66 1.27 -11.48
C GLU A 67 -16.52 1.29 -12.76
N THR A 68 -16.55 0.18 -13.50
CA THR A 68 -17.33 0.08 -14.74
C THR A 68 -18.83 0.23 -14.47
N ASN A 69 -19.34 -0.42 -13.43
CA ASN A 69 -20.74 -0.29 -13.04
C ASN A 69 -21.08 1.13 -12.59
N PHE A 70 -20.19 1.77 -11.83
CA PHE A 70 -20.33 3.16 -11.44
C PHE A 70 -20.34 4.06 -12.67
N ARG A 71 -19.35 3.95 -13.56
CA ARG A 71 -19.23 4.73 -14.80
C ARG A 71 -20.46 4.59 -15.67
N ASN A 72 -20.94 3.37 -15.92
CA ASN A 72 -22.13 3.14 -16.73
C ASN A 72 -23.36 3.77 -16.07
N SER A 73 -23.54 3.58 -14.76
CA SER A 73 -24.64 4.18 -14.01
C SER A 73 -24.59 5.71 -14.03
N VAL A 74 -23.40 6.32 -14.03
CA VAL A 74 -23.19 7.76 -14.09
C VAL A 74 -23.43 8.29 -15.50
N ILE A 75 -22.94 7.62 -16.55
CA ILE A 75 -23.16 8.03 -17.95
C ILE A 75 -24.66 8.02 -18.27
N ASP A 76 -25.35 6.92 -17.96
CA ASP A 76 -26.79 6.78 -18.19
C ASP A 76 -27.57 7.88 -17.46
N SER A 77 -27.10 8.24 -16.27
CA SER A 77 -27.70 9.27 -15.43
C SER A 77 -27.45 10.69 -15.97
N ILE A 78 -26.22 11.03 -16.34
CA ILE A 78 -25.82 12.37 -16.80
C ILE A 78 -26.47 12.69 -18.15
N LEU A 79 -26.64 11.71 -19.04
CA LEU A 79 -27.28 11.92 -20.34
C LEU A 79 -28.76 12.35 -20.23
N ILE A 80 -29.38 12.17 -19.07
CA ILE A 80 -30.79 12.50 -18.81
C ILE A 80 -30.94 13.85 -18.09
N LEU A 81 -29.84 14.41 -17.56
CA LEU A 81 -29.88 15.57 -16.66
C LEU A 81 -29.72 16.90 -17.43
N GLU A 82 -30.75 17.74 -17.43
CA GLU A 82 -30.72 19.09 -18.01
C GLU A 82 -30.60 20.21 -16.94
N ARG A 83 -30.84 19.90 -15.66
CA ARG A 83 -30.98 20.92 -14.59
C ARG A 83 -30.07 20.65 -13.38
N GLU A 84 -29.45 21.70 -12.83
CA GLU A 84 -28.47 21.61 -11.73
C GLU A 84 -29.04 20.98 -10.44
N THR A 85 -30.32 21.20 -10.14
CA THR A 85 -31.01 20.61 -8.99
C THR A 85 -31.13 19.08 -9.10
N GLU A 86 -31.18 18.54 -10.31
CA GLU A 86 -31.32 17.11 -10.54
C GLU A 86 -29.95 16.41 -10.34
N ILE A 87 -28.85 17.09 -10.63
CA ILE A 87 -27.47 16.59 -10.41
C ILE A 87 -27.21 16.32 -8.93
N GLN A 88 -27.70 17.16 -8.01
CA GLN A 88 -27.57 16.93 -6.57
C GLN A 88 -28.31 15.68 -6.11
N THR A 89 -29.58 15.54 -6.54
CA THR A 89 -30.38 14.34 -6.22
C THR A 89 -29.77 13.07 -6.81
N LEU A 90 -29.06 13.21 -7.94
CA LEU A 90 -28.33 12.12 -8.57
C LEU A 90 -27.11 11.72 -7.74
N LEU A 91 -26.30 12.69 -7.30
CA LEU A 91 -25.15 12.46 -6.44
C LEU A 91 -25.56 11.77 -5.13
N GLN A 92 -26.67 12.20 -4.52
CA GLN A 92 -27.20 11.57 -3.32
C GLN A 92 -27.68 10.12 -3.58
N LYS A 93 -28.32 9.86 -4.73
CA LYS A 93 -28.70 8.50 -5.14
C LYS A 93 -27.48 7.61 -5.40
N LEU A 94 -26.41 8.16 -5.98
CA LEU A 94 -25.16 7.44 -6.23
C LEU A 94 -24.40 7.13 -4.93
N ASP A 95 -24.35 8.08 -3.98
CA ASP A 95 -23.79 7.87 -2.64
C ASP A 95 -24.51 6.72 -1.92
N HIS A 96 -25.84 6.66 -2.02
CA HIS A 96 -26.61 5.59 -1.39
C HIS A 96 -26.45 4.23 -2.11
N LYS A 97 -26.37 4.25 -3.44
CA LYS A 97 -26.22 3.04 -4.27
C LYS A 97 -24.82 2.44 -4.19
N TYR A 98 -23.80 3.26 -3.99
CA TYR A 98 -22.40 2.84 -3.95
C TYR A 98 -21.67 3.37 -2.71
N PRO A 99 -21.88 2.75 -1.53
CA PRO A 99 -21.25 3.20 -0.28
C PRO A 99 -19.72 3.11 -0.26
N ALA A 100 -19.13 2.42 -1.25
CA ALA A 100 -17.68 2.36 -1.42
C ALA A 100 -17.06 3.68 -1.91
N PHE A 101 -17.84 4.55 -2.55
CA PHE A 101 -17.39 5.87 -2.97
C PHE A 101 -17.87 6.91 -1.96
N THR A 102 -16.95 7.45 -1.17
CA THR A 102 -17.25 8.49 -0.18
C THR A 102 -17.02 9.87 -0.79
N ASN A 103 -17.95 10.80 -0.56
CA ASN A 103 -17.86 12.20 -0.99
C ASN A 103 -17.82 12.37 -2.52
N LEU A 104 -18.85 11.89 -3.22
CA LEU A 104 -18.96 12.14 -4.66
C LEU A 104 -19.04 13.64 -4.95
N LEU A 105 -18.17 14.08 -5.85
CA LEU A 105 -18.04 15.47 -6.26
C LEU A 105 -17.98 15.56 -7.79
N LEU A 106 -18.62 16.58 -8.32
CA LEU A 106 -18.67 16.86 -9.76
C LEU A 106 -18.02 18.23 -10.00
N VAL A 107 -17.02 18.25 -10.88
CA VAL A 107 -16.25 19.46 -11.22
C VAL A 107 -16.81 20.05 -12.52
N GLY A 108 -17.38 21.25 -12.43
CA GLY A 108 -17.86 22.02 -13.56
C GLY A 108 -16.74 22.68 -14.37
N LYS A 109 -17.05 23.10 -15.61
CA LYS A 109 -16.07 23.74 -16.52
C LYS A 109 -15.44 25.02 -15.97
N ASN A 110 -16.11 25.70 -15.04
CA ASN A 110 -15.67 26.94 -14.43
C ASN A 110 -14.98 26.74 -13.06
N GLY A 111 -14.70 25.49 -12.67
CA GLY A 111 -14.18 25.17 -11.33
C GLY A 111 -15.25 25.10 -10.23
N GLU A 112 -16.52 25.06 -10.62
CA GLU A 112 -17.65 24.85 -9.70
C GLU A 112 -17.60 23.42 -9.15
N LEU A 113 -17.79 23.25 -7.85
CA LEU A 113 -17.84 21.94 -7.18
C LEU A 113 -19.26 21.68 -6.73
N ILE A 114 -19.89 20.68 -7.35
CA ILE A 114 -21.22 20.20 -6.96
C ILE A 114 -21.03 18.94 -6.13
N THR A 115 -21.45 18.96 -4.87
CA THR A 115 -21.39 17.81 -3.96
C THR A 115 -22.79 17.41 -3.51
N SER A 116 -22.95 16.18 -3.00
CA SER A 116 -24.23 15.69 -2.47
C SER A 116 -24.71 16.42 -1.21
N LEU A 117 -23.81 17.12 -0.49
CA LEU A 117 -24.09 17.79 0.77
C LEU A 117 -24.15 19.32 0.68
N LEU A 118 -23.52 19.93 -0.33
CA LEU A 118 -23.56 21.37 -0.59
C LEU A 118 -23.23 21.66 -2.07
N THR A 119 -24.10 22.37 -2.79
CA THR A 119 -23.65 23.29 -3.84
C THR A 119 -23.15 24.55 -3.14
N HIS A 120 -21.86 24.60 -2.87
CA HIS A 120 -21.20 25.89 -2.80
C HIS A 120 -20.68 26.17 -4.20
N GLY A 121 -21.56 26.69 -5.05
CA GLY A 121 -21.07 27.57 -6.11
C GLY A 121 -20.26 28.64 -5.39
N GLN A 122 -18.96 28.74 -5.68
CA GLN A 122 -18.22 29.93 -5.37
C GLN A 122 -18.87 31.05 -6.18
N HIS A 123 -19.94 31.62 -5.64
CA HIS A 123 -20.34 32.95 -6.02
C HIS A 123 -19.08 33.79 -5.82
N LYS A 124 -18.63 34.48 -6.89
CA LYS A 124 -17.55 35.48 -6.85
C LYS A 124 -17.75 36.44 -5.66
N GLY A 125 -17.33 36.02 -4.48
CA GLY A 125 -17.13 36.85 -3.32
C GLY A 125 -15.73 37.41 -3.50
N SER A 126 -15.66 38.66 -3.98
CA SER A 126 -14.63 39.64 -3.64
C SER A 126 -13.25 39.06 -3.36
N SER A 127 -12.34 39.19 -4.33
CA SER A 127 -10.88 39.02 -4.20
C SER A 127 -10.42 38.13 -3.04
N SER A 128 -9.92 36.93 -3.34
CA SER A 128 -9.00 36.24 -2.43
C SER A 128 -8.03 37.26 -1.88
N ALA A 129 -8.23 37.69 -0.63
CA ALA A 129 -7.35 38.62 0.01
C ALA A 129 -6.01 37.91 0.03
N ALA A 130 -5.03 38.47 -0.66
CA ALA A 130 -3.68 37.93 -0.64
C ALA A 130 -3.34 37.58 0.82
N PRO A 131 -2.78 36.39 1.09
CA PRO A 131 -2.46 35.99 2.45
C PRO A 131 -1.71 37.14 3.10
N SER A 132 -2.14 37.53 4.32
CA SER A 132 -1.56 38.68 5.02
C SER A 132 -0.03 38.58 4.93
N SER A 133 0.66 39.70 4.76
CA SER A 133 2.12 39.70 4.59
C SER A 133 2.86 38.93 5.70
N GLU A 134 2.20 38.81 6.85
CA GLU A 134 2.61 38.06 8.03
C GLU A 134 2.51 36.53 7.84
N LEU A 135 1.38 36.03 7.31
CA LEU A 135 1.23 34.62 6.96
C LEU A 135 2.31 34.19 5.96
N ARG A 136 2.55 35.00 4.93
CA ARG A 136 3.54 34.68 3.89
C ARG A 136 4.97 34.59 4.45
N LYS A 137 5.30 35.39 5.46
CA LYS A 137 6.59 35.31 6.18
C LYS A 137 6.70 34.04 7.02
N ILE A 138 5.62 33.63 7.69
CA ILE A 138 5.61 32.42 8.52
C ILE A 138 5.74 31.17 7.64
N PHE A 139 5.01 31.10 6.52
CA PHE A 139 5.14 30.02 5.54
C PHE A 139 6.56 29.94 4.97
N SER A 140 7.13 31.06 4.52
CA SER A 140 8.51 31.07 3.99
C SER A 140 9.55 30.65 5.05
N LYS A 141 9.34 31.00 6.33
CA LYS A 141 10.21 30.59 7.42
C LYS A 141 10.07 29.10 7.76
N ALA A 142 8.85 28.56 7.69
CA ALA A 142 8.58 27.14 7.88
C ALA A 142 9.18 26.29 6.75
N GLU A 143 9.02 26.74 5.50
CA GLU A 143 9.60 26.09 4.31
C GLU A 143 11.13 26.09 4.34
N ASN A 144 11.76 27.20 4.75
CA ASN A 144 13.22 27.21 4.92
C ASN A 144 13.68 26.19 5.97
N ARG A 145 12.94 26.05 7.08
CA ARG A 145 13.27 25.02 8.09
C ARG A 145 13.09 23.60 7.57
N GLU A 146 12.03 23.35 6.80
CA GLU A 146 11.73 22.03 6.26
C GLU A 146 12.70 21.61 5.15
N PHE A 147 12.94 22.49 4.18
CA PHE A 147 13.64 22.14 2.94
C PHE A 147 15.12 22.48 2.95
N ILE A 148 15.52 23.55 3.65
CA ILE A 148 16.95 23.94 3.74
C ILE A 148 17.57 23.32 4.98
N GLU A 149 16.98 23.54 6.15
CA GLU A 149 17.55 23.09 7.44
C GLU A 149 17.22 21.63 7.75
N LYS A 150 16.27 21.00 7.02
CA LYS A 150 15.76 19.63 7.26
C LYS A 150 15.29 19.40 8.70
N ASN A 151 14.82 20.46 9.35
CA ASN A 151 14.28 20.46 10.70
C ASN A 151 12.75 20.44 10.68
N TYR A 152 12.20 19.24 10.48
CA TYR A 152 10.77 19.01 10.36
C TYR A 152 9.99 19.39 11.62
N MET A 153 10.54 19.12 12.82
CA MET A 153 9.89 19.48 14.09
C MET A 153 9.76 21.00 14.21
N GLY A 154 10.83 21.74 13.90
CA GLY A 154 10.82 23.20 13.92
C GLY A 154 9.94 23.84 12.85
N ALA A 155 9.65 23.14 11.75
CA ALA A 155 8.69 23.58 10.73
C ALA A 155 7.24 23.36 11.19
N ILE A 156 6.95 22.19 11.79
CA ILE A 156 5.62 21.86 12.34
C ILE A 156 5.20 22.86 13.43
N ASP A 157 6.12 23.26 14.31
CA ASP A 157 5.84 24.27 15.34
C ASP A 157 5.45 25.62 14.73
N LEU A 158 6.08 26.02 13.62
CA LEU A 158 5.75 27.24 12.90
C LEU A 158 4.39 27.14 12.21
N TYR A 159 4.06 25.99 11.62
CA TYR A 159 2.72 25.76 11.05
C TYR A 159 1.63 25.76 12.12
N ARG A 160 1.90 25.20 13.30
CA ARG A 160 0.95 25.19 14.43
C ARG A 160 0.75 26.56 15.07
N SER A 161 1.78 27.41 15.06
CA SER A 161 1.67 28.78 15.59
C SER A 161 0.67 29.68 14.83
N LEU A 162 0.19 29.21 13.67
CA LEU A 162 -0.86 29.87 12.89
C LEU A 162 -2.29 29.52 13.33
N TYR A 163 -2.45 28.49 14.16
CA TYR A 163 -3.76 27.96 14.58
C TYR A 163 -4.12 28.29 16.04
N ASN A 164 -3.21 28.93 16.80
CA ASN A 164 -3.45 29.47 18.14
C ASN A 164 -3.43 31.00 18.09
#